data_AF-A0A8H7IUE2-F1
#
_entry.id   AF-A0A8H7IUE2-F1
#
_cell.length_a   1.000
_cell.length_b   1.000
_cell.length_c   1.000
_cell.angle_alpha   90.00
_cell.angle_beta   90.00
_cell.angle_gamma   90.00
#
_symmetry.space_group_name_H-M   'P 1'
#
loop_
_entity.id
_entity.type
_entity.pdbx_description
1 polymer ?
#
loop_
_entity_poly.entity_id
_entity_poly.type
_entity_poly.pdbx_seq_one_letter_code
_entity_poly.pdbx_strand_id
1 'polypeptide(L)'
;MAHYRHPDKTETDDFINDDCDGSDSQDTWAYAPSSPTVTPLTPSVNRPRGSLLNPDNRRRQRVRPVAPTSSVDSRSEDIESEMAAIDQSPARVPVTGSQTPSVRSLREAAVNAYSPIRKHARMDLGYISDIAEADDSDELDELDAESHTYAPLATQAELDLEDDAWVDIPDCEDVGSLNGNVTITSDRFVELGHTIKEDGYIPLIHEALTAEHESGSKLGGYYHDKASDFWEAMSMTTLCSMPGRVVEELICGNLKQAYDSDEQLREQLDGFRERGKHHPCIYARSLTTATGDTMTISDARRLAKWLQRYVNESADIVGHPRCVEAFHRIDDQFRGQWKRVNPEAARVFLASTKQARIQSRVESVLLFSRQLIARCEISEQKGTPLKPLVYVGYAARADQRKRQHEACGKSSNWLATLVQAICNVLWGQGQFQMHFMVICMLAFEGQGMVAEMLLTRISGAYYNLGGGFCIDVAGKSMESLYFESLTHEQIIDKWNELSVWVSANTPLEANKSECVRRTHEKQMRQTAATIAQTESVKTQMKQQLAETRKTVAYWTDALKRFPDDPSLQTDEVKLFVAKAVRDLAEMEEVVAGACPE
;
A
#
# COMPACT_ATOMS: atom_id res chain seq x y z
N MET A 1 -0.91 9.50 -56.33
CA MET A 1 -1.39 8.70 -55.19
C MET A 1 -0.78 9.32 -53.94
N ALA A 2 -1.32 10.46 -53.54
CA ALA A 2 -2.39 10.66 -52.55
C ALA A 2 -1.80 11.00 -51.17
N HIS A 3 -1.30 12.24 -51.08
CA HIS A 3 -1.05 12.96 -49.83
C HIS A 3 -2.39 13.49 -49.30
N TYR A 4 -2.66 13.30 -48.01
CA TYR A 4 -3.79 13.94 -47.34
C TYR A 4 -3.30 15.01 -46.36
N ARG A 5 -3.84 16.21 -46.55
CA ARG A 5 -3.62 17.45 -45.79
C ARG A 5 -4.58 17.53 -44.59
N HIS A 6 -4.17 18.32 -43.61
CA HIS A 6 -5.00 18.96 -42.57
C HIS A 6 -6.30 19.58 -43.10
N PRO A 7 -7.26 19.78 -42.18
CA PRO A 7 -7.81 21.12 -42.06
C PRO A 7 -7.87 21.66 -40.63
N ASP A 8 -7.93 22.98 -40.62
CA ASP A 8 -7.94 23.93 -39.52
C ASP A 8 -9.34 24.17 -38.93
N LYS A 9 -9.27 24.84 -37.78
CA LYS A 9 -10.26 25.54 -36.95
C LYS A 9 -11.40 26.28 -37.66
N THR A 10 -12.57 26.25 -37.00
CA THR A 10 -13.61 27.31 -36.81
C THR A 10 -14.53 26.77 -35.69
N GLU A 11 -15.28 27.48 -34.85
CA GLU A 11 -15.64 28.88 -34.55
C GLU A 11 -16.37 28.76 -33.19
N THR A 12 -16.08 29.62 -32.22
CA THR A 12 -16.86 29.75 -30.98
C THR A 12 -17.66 31.03 -31.09
N ASP A 13 -18.98 30.89 -31.28
CA ASP A 13 -19.92 32.01 -31.26
C ASP A 13 -20.49 32.22 -29.84
N ASP A 14 -20.40 33.47 -29.41
CA ASP A 14 -21.08 34.09 -28.28
C ASP A 14 -22.60 34.14 -28.49
N PHE A 15 -23.39 33.91 -27.44
CA PHE A 15 -24.68 34.59 -27.29
C PHE A 15 -25.01 34.86 -25.81
N ILE A 16 -25.39 36.13 -25.58
CA ILE A 16 -25.72 36.82 -24.34
C ILE A 16 -27.26 36.94 -24.22
N ASN A 17 -27.78 36.76 -22.99
CA ASN A 17 -29.04 37.28 -22.38
C ASN A 17 -30.38 36.98 -23.12
N ASP A 18 -31.57 36.99 -22.53
CA ASP A 18 -32.17 37.71 -21.38
C ASP A 18 -33.45 36.98 -20.93
N ASP A 19 -33.86 37.28 -19.69
CA ASP A 19 -35.22 37.52 -19.20
C ASP A 19 -36.28 36.40 -18.95
N CYS A 20 -36.54 36.28 -17.64
CA CYS A 20 -37.80 36.62 -16.95
C CYS A 20 -39.01 35.65 -16.88
N ASP A 21 -39.56 35.70 -15.67
CA ASP A 21 -40.93 35.46 -15.23
C ASP A 21 -41.45 34.03 -15.02
N GLY A 22 -41.71 33.74 -13.74
CA GLY A 22 -43.12 33.67 -13.34
C GLY A 22 -43.55 32.52 -12.44
N SER A 23 -44.04 32.90 -11.27
CA SER A 23 -45.14 32.29 -10.48
C SER A 23 -44.88 31.12 -9.53
N ASP A 24 -44.99 31.48 -8.24
CA ASP A 24 -45.93 30.93 -7.25
C ASP A 24 -46.01 29.42 -7.00
N SER A 25 -45.58 29.00 -5.80
CA SER A 25 -46.56 28.54 -4.81
C SER A 25 -45.94 28.49 -3.41
N GLN A 26 -46.65 29.14 -2.49
CA GLN A 26 -46.48 29.06 -1.06
C GLN A 26 -46.97 27.69 -0.59
N ASP A 27 -46.28 27.08 0.37
CA ASP A 27 -46.99 26.43 1.48
C ASP A 27 -46.11 26.35 2.74
N THR A 28 -46.60 27.06 3.74
CA THR A 28 -46.12 27.18 5.12
C THR A 28 -46.64 26.02 5.97
N TRP A 29 -45.79 25.33 6.73
CA TRP A 29 -46.18 24.69 7.99
C TRP A 29 -45.11 24.89 9.06
N ALA A 30 -45.51 25.57 10.14
CA ALA A 30 -44.79 25.74 11.40
C ALA A 30 -45.64 25.16 12.55
N TYR A 31 -45.02 25.04 13.74
CA TYR A 31 -45.44 24.43 15.02
C TYR A 31 -45.01 22.97 15.20
N ALA A 32 -44.44 22.52 16.31
CA ALA A 32 -43.91 23.11 17.55
C ALA A 32 -43.23 21.96 18.36
N PRO A 33 -42.42 22.26 19.39
CA PRO A 33 -41.56 21.27 20.04
C PRO A 33 -42.25 20.54 21.21
N SER A 34 -41.88 19.29 21.44
CA SER A 34 -42.27 18.54 22.64
C SER A 34 -41.05 17.87 23.28
N SER A 35 -40.62 18.40 24.43
CA SER A 35 -40.07 17.58 25.53
C SER A 35 -41.24 16.89 26.24
N PRO A 36 -41.03 15.79 27.00
CA PRO A 36 -40.87 16.02 28.44
C PRO A 36 -40.06 14.96 29.25
N THR A 37 -39.65 15.41 30.44
CA THR A 37 -39.53 14.69 31.75
C THR A 37 -38.31 13.82 32.13
N VAL A 38 -37.58 14.39 33.09
CA VAL A 38 -36.79 13.88 34.23
C VAL A 38 -37.56 12.79 35.03
N THR A 39 -37.00 11.73 35.64
CA THR A 39 -36.28 11.56 36.95
C THR A 39 -36.33 10.04 37.34
N PRO A 40 -35.66 9.47 38.38
CA PRO A 40 -34.27 9.63 38.85
C PRO A 40 -33.59 8.33 39.46
N LEU A 41 -32.37 8.53 40.03
CA LEU A 41 -31.74 7.86 41.20
C LEU A 41 -30.97 6.50 41.11
N THR A 42 -29.61 6.64 41.13
CA THR A 42 -28.59 6.00 42.03
C THR A 42 -28.25 4.48 41.96
N PRO A 43 -27.08 4.02 42.50
CA PRO A 43 -25.99 4.75 43.18
C PRO A 43 -24.56 4.52 42.67
N SER A 44 -23.76 5.54 43.00
CA SER A 44 -22.30 5.62 43.12
C SER A 44 -21.70 4.48 43.94
N VAL A 45 -20.65 3.84 43.41
CA VAL A 45 -19.74 2.97 44.15
C VAL A 45 -18.51 3.78 44.56
N ASN A 46 -18.42 4.00 45.87
CA ASN A 46 -17.25 4.49 46.60
C ASN A 46 -15.99 3.69 46.23
N ARG A 47 -14.90 4.38 45.86
CA ARG A 47 -13.53 3.88 46.07
C ARG A 47 -12.78 4.85 46.98
N PRO A 48 -12.20 4.38 48.09
CA PRO A 48 -11.55 5.25 49.06
C PRO A 48 -10.15 5.65 48.62
N ARG A 49 -9.78 6.88 48.96
CA ARG A 49 -8.40 7.34 49.10
C ARG A 49 -7.80 6.74 50.37
N GLY A 50 -6.64 6.08 50.25
CA GLY A 50 -5.63 5.93 51.29
C GLY A 50 -4.27 6.10 50.60
N SER A 51 -3.53 7.19 50.82
CA SER A 51 -2.63 7.45 51.96
C SER A 51 -1.41 6.53 52.00
N LEU A 52 -0.29 7.05 51.49
CA LEU A 52 1.08 7.01 52.01
C LEU A 52 1.48 5.82 52.90
N LEU A 53 2.52 5.07 52.47
CA LEU A 53 3.79 4.84 53.18
C LEU A 53 4.71 3.90 52.37
N ASN A 54 5.93 4.39 52.06
CA ASN A 54 7.15 3.60 51.82
C ASN A 54 7.76 3.24 53.21
N PRO A 55 8.82 2.41 53.40
CA PRO A 55 9.65 1.62 52.46
C PRO A 55 10.04 0.18 52.97
N ASP A 56 10.84 -0.53 52.16
CA ASP A 56 11.85 -1.55 52.51
C ASP A 56 11.53 -2.72 53.47
N ASN A 57 11.53 -3.95 52.94
CA ASN A 57 12.58 -4.95 53.25
C ASN A 57 12.34 -6.34 52.61
N ARG A 58 13.44 -6.87 52.05
CA ARG A 58 13.93 -8.26 52.15
C ARG A 58 13.02 -9.42 51.71
N ARG A 59 13.54 -10.20 50.76
CA ARG A 59 14.26 -11.50 50.96
C ARG A 59 13.94 -12.48 49.83
N ARG A 60 15.03 -12.83 49.12
CA ARG A 60 15.21 -14.04 48.33
C ARG A 60 14.57 -15.28 48.98
N GLN A 61 13.73 -16.00 48.24
CA GLN A 61 13.63 -17.45 48.38
C GLN A 61 13.68 -18.10 47.00
N ARG A 62 14.68 -18.97 46.84
CA ARG A 62 14.85 -19.90 45.74
C ARG A 62 13.75 -20.96 45.82
N VAL A 63 12.98 -21.13 44.75
CA VAL A 63 12.13 -22.32 44.57
C VAL A 63 12.92 -23.32 43.75
N ARG A 64 13.11 -24.52 44.30
CA ARG A 64 13.64 -25.71 43.60
C ARG A 64 12.52 -26.37 42.79
N PRO A 65 12.83 -26.99 41.63
CA PRO A 65 11.83 -27.72 40.85
C PRO A 65 11.53 -29.09 41.49
N VAL A 66 10.25 -29.46 41.50
CA VAL A 66 9.73 -30.78 41.87
C VAL A 66 9.56 -31.59 40.58
N ALA A 67 10.10 -32.81 40.57
CA ALA A 67 9.99 -33.79 39.48
C ALA A 67 8.57 -34.40 39.41
N PRO A 68 8.13 -34.90 38.24
CA PRO A 68 6.79 -35.43 38.05
C PRO A 68 6.69 -36.88 38.52
N THR A 69 5.66 -37.19 39.31
CA THR A 69 5.25 -38.54 39.67
C THR A 69 4.19 -39.05 38.69
N SER A 70 4.45 -40.25 38.17
CA SER A 70 3.58 -41.07 37.33
C SER A 70 2.50 -41.81 38.13
N SER A 71 1.27 -41.84 37.60
CA SER A 71 0.22 -42.84 37.83
C SER A 71 -0.75 -42.70 36.66
N VAL A 72 -0.73 -43.55 35.63
CA VAL A 72 -1.39 -44.86 35.56
C VAL A 72 -2.76 -44.82 36.25
N ASP A 73 -3.80 -44.62 35.45
CA ASP A 73 -5.08 -45.28 35.71
C ASP A 73 -5.79 -45.63 34.40
N SER A 74 -6.09 -46.91 34.32
CA SER A 74 -6.72 -47.65 33.24
C SER A 74 -8.23 -47.50 33.31
N ARG A 75 -8.87 -47.14 32.19
CA ARG A 75 -10.28 -47.47 31.91
C ARG A 75 -10.53 -47.45 30.41
N SER A 76 -10.28 -48.60 29.81
CA SER A 76 -10.86 -49.07 28.55
C SER A 76 -12.25 -49.63 28.86
N GLU A 77 -13.27 -49.17 28.15
CA GLU A 77 -14.30 -49.99 27.49
C GLU A 77 -15.43 -49.07 27.00
N ASP A 78 -15.96 -49.45 25.83
CA ASP A 78 -17.18 -48.97 25.17
C ASP A 78 -17.11 -47.62 24.45
N ILE A 79 -16.84 -47.68 23.12
CA ILE A 79 -17.67 -47.15 22.02
C ILE A 79 -16.93 -47.50 20.70
N GLU A 80 -17.21 -48.67 20.14
CA GLU A 80 -16.92 -49.01 18.74
C GLU A 80 -18.08 -49.84 18.18
N SER A 81 -19.14 -49.18 17.71
CA SER A 81 -20.08 -49.76 16.74
C SER A 81 -20.98 -48.67 16.17
N GLU A 82 -20.54 -47.97 15.12
CA GLU A 82 -21.35 -47.35 14.05
C GLU A 82 -20.51 -46.32 13.27
N MET A 83 -19.62 -46.77 12.37
CA MET A 83 -19.17 -45.98 11.20
C MET A 83 -18.57 -46.91 10.13
N ALA A 84 -19.37 -47.81 9.60
CA ALA A 84 -19.01 -48.61 8.43
C ALA A 84 -20.07 -48.46 7.34
N ALA A 85 -20.00 -47.36 6.58
CA ALA A 85 -20.44 -47.28 5.18
C ALA A 85 -20.14 -45.89 4.61
N ILE A 86 -19.76 -45.86 3.33
CA ILE A 86 -19.50 -44.71 2.46
C ILE A 86 -18.01 -44.30 2.39
N ASP A 87 -17.20 -45.18 1.79
CA ASP A 87 -16.06 -44.77 0.96
C ASP A 87 -16.29 -45.34 -0.44
N GLN A 88 -16.80 -44.49 -1.34
CA GLN A 88 -16.80 -44.72 -2.78
C GLN A 88 -16.16 -43.50 -3.43
N SER A 89 -14.84 -43.41 -3.34
CA SER A 89 -14.04 -42.53 -4.18
C SER A 89 -14.05 -43.04 -5.63
N PRO A 90 -14.44 -42.23 -6.64
CA PRO A 90 -14.36 -42.65 -8.03
C PRO A 90 -12.90 -42.68 -8.51
N ALA A 91 -12.63 -43.63 -9.40
CA ALA A 91 -11.33 -43.97 -9.94
C ALA A 91 -10.52 -42.76 -10.43
N ARG A 92 -9.26 -42.68 -9.95
CA ARG A 92 -8.23 -41.80 -10.51
C ARG A 92 -7.96 -42.20 -11.96
N VAL A 93 -8.28 -41.29 -12.89
CA VAL A 93 -7.77 -41.29 -14.26
C VAL A 93 -6.27 -40.99 -14.21
N PRO A 94 -5.40 -41.74 -14.92
CA PRO A 94 -3.98 -41.44 -14.95
C PRO A 94 -3.74 -40.14 -15.73
N VAL A 95 -3.35 -39.08 -15.03
CA VAL A 95 -2.88 -37.84 -15.65
C VAL A 95 -1.51 -38.12 -16.26
N THR A 96 -1.51 -38.36 -17.57
CA THR A 96 -0.30 -38.39 -18.38
C THR A 96 0.25 -36.98 -18.54
N GLY A 97 1.42 -36.72 -17.96
CA GLY A 97 2.43 -35.81 -18.51
C GLY A 97 2.07 -34.32 -18.57
N SER A 98 1.88 -33.67 -17.42
CA SER A 98 2.16 -32.23 -17.29
C SER A 98 3.60 -32.10 -16.80
N GLN A 99 4.53 -31.77 -17.70
CA GLN A 99 5.88 -31.39 -17.30
C GLN A 99 5.77 -30.06 -16.55
N THR A 100 5.92 -30.11 -15.22
CA THR A 100 6.27 -28.92 -14.43
C THR A 100 7.52 -28.30 -15.07
N PRO A 101 7.53 -27.00 -15.37
CA PRO A 101 8.70 -26.34 -15.95
C PRO A 101 9.90 -26.59 -15.04
N SER A 102 11.02 -27.07 -15.60
CA SER A 102 12.22 -27.27 -14.81
C SER A 102 12.62 -25.94 -14.15
N VAL A 103 13.20 -25.98 -12.95
CA VAL A 103 13.75 -24.80 -12.24
C VAL A 103 14.66 -23.94 -13.15
N ARG A 104 15.23 -24.54 -14.20
CA ARG A 104 16.03 -23.88 -15.24
C ARG A 104 15.22 -22.92 -16.14
N SER A 105 13.94 -23.17 -16.42
CA SER A 105 13.14 -22.30 -17.29
C SER A 105 12.62 -21.05 -16.57
N LEU A 106 12.37 -21.12 -15.27
CA LEU A 106 12.12 -19.92 -14.44
C LEU A 106 13.40 -19.07 -14.29
N ARG A 107 14.57 -19.72 -14.26
CA ARG A 107 15.90 -19.08 -14.23
C ARG A 107 16.19 -18.26 -15.50
N GLU A 108 15.74 -18.71 -16.67
CA GLU A 108 15.92 -18.00 -17.94
C GLU A 108 14.95 -16.81 -18.13
N ALA A 109 13.77 -16.86 -17.53
CA ALA A 109 12.77 -15.78 -17.63
C ALA A 109 13.10 -14.57 -16.75
N ALA A 110 13.61 -14.79 -15.52
CA ALA A 110 13.90 -13.70 -14.58
C ALA A 110 15.14 -12.87 -14.96
N VAL A 111 16.10 -13.47 -15.67
CA VAL A 111 17.35 -12.78 -16.08
C VAL A 111 17.19 -12.04 -17.40
N ASN A 112 16.34 -12.52 -18.33
CA ASN A 112 16.19 -11.91 -19.67
C ASN A 112 15.20 -10.74 -19.73
N ALA A 113 14.25 -10.62 -18.80
CA ALA A 113 13.33 -9.48 -18.74
C ALA A 113 14.01 -8.16 -18.31
N TYR A 114 15.23 -8.24 -17.77
CA TYR A 114 15.89 -7.10 -17.14
C TYR A 114 16.66 -6.22 -18.13
N SER A 115 17.14 -6.74 -19.27
CA SER A 115 17.91 -5.92 -20.21
C SER A 115 17.10 -4.73 -20.75
N PRO A 116 15.83 -4.85 -21.20
CA PRO A 116 15.04 -3.71 -21.68
C PRO A 116 14.66 -2.70 -20.59
N ILE A 117 14.37 -3.14 -19.37
CA ILE A 117 14.00 -2.25 -18.24
C ILE A 117 15.24 -1.55 -17.69
N ARG A 118 16.37 -2.26 -17.53
CA ARG A 118 17.66 -1.67 -17.20
C ARG A 118 18.08 -0.70 -18.30
N LYS A 119 17.81 -1.02 -19.57
CA LYS A 119 18.06 -0.14 -20.71
C LYS A 119 17.09 1.04 -20.73
N HIS A 120 15.81 0.94 -20.35
CA HIS A 120 14.90 2.09 -20.26
C HIS A 120 15.19 2.97 -19.04
N ALA A 121 15.42 2.38 -17.86
CA ALA A 121 15.92 3.07 -16.67
C ALA A 121 17.27 3.76 -16.93
N ARG A 122 18.03 3.32 -17.94
CA ARG A 122 19.28 3.95 -18.41
C ARG A 122 19.17 4.80 -19.69
N MET A 123 18.11 4.66 -20.50
CA MET A 123 17.98 5.33 -21.82
C MET A 123 16.97 6.46 -21.84
N ASP A 124 16.05 6.54 -20.87
CA ASP A 124 15.20 7.72 -20.66
C ASP A 124 15.94 8.79 -19.82
N LEU A 125 17.25 8.95 -20.06
CA LEU A 125 18.15 9.86 -19.36
C LEU A 125 18.72 10.90 -20.34
N GLY A 126 17.83 11.71 -20.90
CA GLY A 126 18.14 12.71 -21.92
C GLY A 126 18.44 14.09 -21.33
N TYR A 127 19.54 14.70 -21.80
CA TYR A 127 20.00 16.07 -21.53
C TYR A 127 18.91 17.13 -21.20
N ILE A 128 18.98 17.70 -19.99
CA ILE A 128 18.88 19.14 -19.64
C ILE A 128 19.49 19.34 -18.23
N SER A 129 20.25 20.43 -18.07
CA SER A 129 21.09 20.76 -16.92
C SER A 129 20.37 21.42 -15.75
N ASP A 130 21.09 21.42 -14.62
CA ASP A 130 20.99 22.29 -13.44
C ASP A 130 19.79 22.04 -12.50
N ILE A 131 19.93 21.04 -11.61
CA ILE A 131 19.60 21.06 -10.16
C ILE A 131 19.63 19.60 -9.64
N ALA A 132 20.84 19.07 -9.50
CA ALA A 132 21.18 17.97 -8.59
C ALA A 132 22.71 17.88 -8.60
N GLU A 133 23.39 18.79 -7.90
CA GLU A 133 24.82 18.57 -7.63
C GLU A 133 24.91 17.41 -6.64
N ALA A 134 25.07 16.23 -7.23
CA ALA A 134 25.68 15.06 -6.66
C ALA A 134 26.92 15.46 -5.82
N ASP A 135 26.87 15.11 -4.54
CA ASP A 135 28.04 15.05 -3.67
C ASP A 135 28.51 13.58 -3.66
N ASP A 136 28.89 13.09 -4.84
CA ASP A 136 29.33 11.70 -5.07
C ASP A 136 30.73 11.42 -4.52
N SER A 137 31.34 12.39 -3.81
CA SER A 137 32.67 12.22 -3.23
C SER A 137 32.68 11.47 -1.89
N ASP A 138 31.52 11.24 -1.27
CA ASP A 138 31.45 10.67 0.08
C ASP A 138 31.02 9.16 0.12
N GLU A 139 30.65 8.51 -1.01
CA GLU A 139 30.29 7.07 -0.99
C GLU A 139 31.49 6.11 -1.11
N LEU A 140 32.61 6.55 -1.72
CA LEU A 140 33.81 5.71 -1.86
C LEU A 140 34.57 5.49 -0.52
N ASP A 141 34.40 6.38 0.46
CA ASP A 141 35.00 6.25 1.80
C ASP A 141 34.14 5.41 2.78
N GLU A 142 32.96 4.93 2.38
CA GLU A 142 32.03 4.21 3.28
C GLU A 142 32.15 2.68 3.25
N LEU A 143 33.07 2.10 2.46
CA LEU A 143 33.24 0.65 2.33
C LEU A 143 34.23 -0.01 3.32
N ASP A 144 34.96 0.77 4.14
CA ASP A 144 36.01 0.23 5.04
C ASP A 144 35.68 0.28 6.54
N ALA A 145 34.39 0.23 6.90
CA ALA A 145 33.93 0.26 8.29
C ALA A 145 34.24 -1.04 9.10
N GLU A 146 34.82 -2.07 8.48
CA GLU A 146 35.15 -3.34 9.14
C GLU A 146 36.66 -3.53 9.48
N SER A 147 37.55 -2.59 9.13
CA SER A 147 39.02 -2.79 9.25
C SER A 147 39.79 -1.93 10.27
N HIS A 148 39.14 -1.11 11.11
CA HIS A 148 39.86 -0.27 12.08
C HIS A 148 40.38 -1.02 13.33
N THR A 149 41.37 -1.90 13.12
CA THR A 149 42.54 -1.98 14.00
C THR A 149 43.58 -1.00 13.46
N TYR A 150 43.89 0.05 14.21
CA TYR A 150 44.91 1.05 13.85
C TYR A 150 46.23 0.37 13.44
N ALA A 151 46.60 0.50 12.16
CA ALA A 151 47.95 0.27 11.67
C ALA A 151 48.63 1.63 11.38
N PRO A 152 49.95 1.80 11.63
CA PRO A 152 50.61 3.10 11.59
C PRO A 152 50.83 3.61 10.16
N LEU A 153 50.73 4.93 9.99
CA LEU A 153 51.05 5.66 8.76
C LEU A 153 52.47 5.36 8.26
N ALA A 154 52.59 4.55 7.22
CA ALA A 154 53.65 4.64 6.22
C ALA A 154 53.21 3.90 4.94
N THR A 155 53.46 4.54 3.80
CA THR A 155 53.34 4.05 2.41
C THR A 155 51.95 4.06 1.77
N GLN A 156 51.58 5.23 1.24
CA GLN A 156 50.85 5.34 -0.02
C GLN A 156 51.64 6.27 -0.94
N ALA A 157 52.34 5.67 -1.89
CA ALA A 157 52.93 6.35 -3.03
C ALA A 157 52.63 5.49 -4.26
N GLU A 158 52.14 6.18 -5.29
CA GLU A 158 52.07 5.78 -6.70
C GLU A 158 51.10 4.65 -7.05
N LEU A 159 49.99 5.04 -7.67
CA LEU A 159 49.42 4.40 -8.86
C LEU A 159 48.41 5.37 -9.49
N ASP A 160 48.92 6.26 -10.34
CA ASP A 160 48.16 6.97 -11.35
C ASP A 160 48.46 6.34 -12.72
N LEU A 161 47.43 6.35 -13.58
CA LEU A 161 47.39 6.02 -15.01
C LEU A 161 47.18 4.52 -15.32
N GLU A 162 45.99 4.13 -15.78
CA GLU A 162 45.49 4.28 -17.16
C GLU A 162 44.02 3.80 -17.27
N ASP A 163 43.33 4.39 -18.25
CA ASP A 163 41.95 4.20 -18.73
C ASP A 163 41.30 2.81 -18.54
N ASP A 164 40.07 2.82 -18.00
CA ASP A 164 38.96 2.12 -18.65
C ASP A 164 37.68 2.95 -18.47
N ALA A 165 37.01 3.17 -19.60
CA ALA A 165 35.84 4.03 -19.76
C ALA A 165 34.68 3.60 -18.83
N TRP A 166 34.60 4.26 -17.67
CA TRP A 166 33.36 4.32 -16.91
C TRP A 166 32.36 5.12 -17.74
N VAL A 167 31.35 4.42 -18.25
CA VAL A 167 30.16 5.03 -18.82
C VAL A 167 29.56 5.89 -17.72
N ASP A 168 29.60 7.21 -17.89
CA ASP A 168 28.88 8.19 -17.08
C ASP A 168 27.49 7.64 -16.77
N ILE A 169 27.24 7.34 -15.49
CA ILE A 169 25.88 7.08 -14.99
C ILE A 169 25.17 8.42 -15.14
N PRO A 170 24.19 8.55 -16.05
CA PRO A 170 23.52 9.82 -16.19
C PRO A 170 22.66 10.03 -14.95
N ASP A 171 22.77 11.21 -14.35
CA ASP A 171 21.93 11.64 -13.23
C ASP A 171 20.45 11.33 -13.53
N CYS A 172 19.81 10.67 -12.57
CA CYS A 172 18.38 10.37 -12.63
C CYS A 172 17.61 11.67 -12.89
N GLU A 173 17.01 11.81 -14.09
CA GLU A 173 16.11 12.92 -14.37
C GLU A 173 15.15 13.11 -13.19
N ASP A 174 15.03 14.33 -12.68
CA ASP A 174 14.09 14.63 -11.62
C ASP A 174 12.71 14.08 -12.02
N VAL A 175 12.29 13.03 -11.32
CA VAL A 175 10.99 12.37 -11.51
C VAL A 175 9.86 13.33 -11.08
N GLY A 176 10.22 14.47 -10.50
CA GLY A 176 9.33 15.51 -10.04
C GLY A 176 8.74 15.16 -8.69
N SER A 177 8.37 16.19 -7.93
CA SER A 177 7.57 15.99 -6.73
C SER A 177 6.19 15.44 -7.11
N LEU A 178 5.71 14.44 -6.38
CA LEU A 178 4.35 13.93 -6.54
C LEU A 178 3.32 15.05 -6.39
N ASN A 179 2.34 15.11 -7.29
CA ASN A 179 1.31 16.15 -7.25
C ASN A 179 0.54 16.12 -5.93
N GLY A 180 0.33 17.29 -5.31
CA GLY A 180 -0.32 17.40 -4.00
C GLY A 180 -1.85 17.21 -4.00
N ASN A 181 -2.47 16.96 -5.16
CA ASN A 181 -3.94 16.94 -5.33
C ASN A 181 -4.56 15.53 -5.31
N VAL A 182 -3.78 14.50 -4.96
CA VAL A 182 -4.24 13.12 -5.11
C VAL A 182 -4.95 12.67 -3.84
N THR A 183 -6.28 12.70 -3.88
CA THR A 183 -7.15 12.13 -2.83
C THR A 183 -7.23 10.61 -2.93
N ILE A 184 -6.10 9.90 -2.79
CA ILE A 184 -6.15 8.46 -2.53
C ILE A 184 -6.53 8.27 -1.08
N THR A 185 -7.70 7.66 -0.84
CA THR A 185 -8.12 7.35 0.52
C THR A 185 -7.40 6.10 1.01
N SER A 186 -6.62 6.25 2.09
CA SER A 186 -5.94 5.13 2.76
C SER A 186 -6.90 3.98 3.12
N ASP A 187 -8.19 4.28 3.25
CA ASP A 187 -9.27 3.33 3.52
C ASP A 187 -9.42 2.29 2.42
N ARG A 188 -9.25 2.66 1.15
CA ARG A 188 -9.37 1.72 0.04
C ARG A 188 -8.37 0.58 0.15
N PHE A 189 -7.13 0.88 0.53
CA PHE A 189 -6.13 -0.15 0.78
C PHE A 189 -6.46 -1.02 2.00
N VAL A 190 -7.11 -0.47 3.03
CA VAL A 190 -7.57 -1.25 4.19
C VAL A 190 -8.69 -2.21 3.80
N GLU A 191 -9.68 -1.74 3.04
CA GLU A 191 -10.76 -2.59 2.50
C GLU A 191 -10.17 -3.76 1.71
N LEU A 192 -9.27 -3.46 0.76
CA LEU A 192 -8.60 -4.48 -0.04
C LEU A 192 -7.72 -5.40 0.82
N GLY A 193 -7.07 -4.85 1.84
CA GLY A 193 -6.32 -5.61 2.84
C GLY A 193 -7.19 -6.64 3.57
N HIS A 194 -8.42 -6.29 3.91
CA HIS A 194 -9.37 -7.21 4.54
C HIS A 194 -9.88 -8.31 3.61
N THR A 195 -9.92 -8.07 2.29
CA THR A 195 -10.37 -9.07 1.31
C THR A 195 -9.25 -9.94 0.75
N ILE A 196 -7.97 -9.76 1.15
CA ILE A 196 -6.84 -10.58 0.67
C ILE A 196 -7.12 -12.09 0.81
N LYS A 197 -7.75 -12.51 1.91
CA LYS A 197 -8.08 -13.92 2.16
C LYS A 197 -9.05 -14.51 1.13
N GLU A 198 -9.89 -13.66 0.53
CA GLU A 198 -10.92 -14.05 -0.43
C GLU A 198 -10.46 -13.83 -1.87
N ASP A 199 -9.87 -12.66 -2.13
CA ASP A 199 -9.55 -12.16 -3.46
C ASP A 199 -8.07 -12.34 -3.87
N GLY A 200 -7.19 -12.69 -2.93
CA GLY A 200 -5.75 -12.67 -3.13
C GLY A 200 -5.18 -11.25 -3.20
N TYR A 201 -3.96 -11.11 -3.70
CA TYR A 201 -3.26 -9.81 -3.73
C TYR A 201 -3.55 -8.97 -4.98
N ILE A 202 -4.10 -9.54 -6.05
CA ILE A 202 -4.24 -8.86 -7.36
C ILE A 202 -5.00 -7.53 -7.25
N PRO A 203 -6.16 -7.44 -6.59
CA PRO A 203 -6.86 -6.16 -6.48
C PRO A 203 -6.04 -5.07 -5.77
N LEU A 204 -5.27 -5.45 -4.74
CA LEU A 204 -4.39 -4.54 -4.02
C LEU A 204 -3.24 -4.04 -4.91
N ILE A 205 -2.66 -4.93 -5.72
CA ILE A 205 -1.56 -4.63 -6.65
C ILE A 205 -2.01 -3.65 -7.73
N HIS A 206 -3.19 -3.88 -8.31
CA HIS A 206 -3.77 -3.00 -9.33
C HIS A 206 -4.13 -1.64 -8.77
N GLU A 207 -4.78 -1.60 -7.60
CA GLU A 207 -5.11 -0.33 -6.92
C GLU A 207 -3.85 0.48 -6.62
N ALA A 208 -2.76 -0.16 -6.16
CA ALA A 208 -1.50 0.53 -5.90
C ALA A 208 -0.87 1.12 -7.16
N LEU A 209 -0.95 0.43 -8.31
CA LEU A 209 -0.47 0.95 -9.59
C LEU A 209 -1.30 2.12 -10.07
N THR A 210 -2.64 2.00 -10.02
CA THR A 210 -3.56 3.09 -10.38
C THR A 210 -3.28 4.32 -9.53
N ALA A 211 -3.17 4.15 -8.21
CA ALA A 211 -2.84 5.22 -7.28
C ALA A 211 -1.47 5.88 -7.56
N GLU A 212 -0.45 5.09 -7.94
CA GLU A 212 0.85 5.62 -8.32
C GLU A 212 0.78 6.39 -9.65
N HIS A 213 0.09 5.85 -10.66
CA HIS A 213 -0.14 6.49 -11.94
C HIS A 213 -0.88 7.82 -11.81
N GLU A 214 -2.01 7.83 -11.09
CA GLU A 214 -2.84 9.02 -10.85
C GLU A 214 -2.10 10.12 -10.08
N SER A 215 -1.02 9.77 -9.37
CA SER A 215 -0.19 10.75 -8.70
C SER A 215 0.70 11.59 -9.60
N GLY A 216 0.74 11.27 -10.90
CA GLY A 216 1.62 11.91 -11.88
C GLY A 216 3.06 11.40 -11.83
N SER A 217 3.33 10.32 -11.09
CA SER A 217 4.64 9.67 -11.04
C SER A 217 5.03 9.16 -12.44
N LYS A 218 6.18 9.59 -12.98
CA LYS A 218 6.66 9.09 -14.28
C LYS A 218 6.87 7.57 -14.25
N LEU A 219 7.42 7.04 -13.14
CA LEU A 219 7.58 5.59 -12.93
C LEU A 219 6.22 4.89 -12.88
N GLY A 220 5.24 5.47 -12.19
CA GLY A 220 3.86 4.97 -12.18
C GLY A 220 3.25 4.92 -13.59
N GLY A 221 3.43 5.98 -14.38
CA GLY A 221 3.07 6.05 -15.80
C GLY A 221 3.70 4.96 -16.64
N TYR A 222 5.01 4.77 -16.51
CA TYR A 222 5.73 3.72 -17.23
C TYR A 222 5.20 2.32 -16.91
N TYR A 223 5.05 1.98 -15.63
CA TYR A 223 4.52 0.67 -15.24
C TYR A 223 3.08 0.48 -15.69
N HIS A 224 2.24 1.51 -15.59
CA HIS A 224 0.85 1.44 -16.04
C HIS A 224 0.75 1.22 -17.56
N ASP A 225 1.49 1.99 -18.36
CA ASP A 225 1.29 2.04 -19.81
C ASP A 225 2.16 1.04 -20.59
N LYS A 226 3.32 0.65 -20.05
CA LYS A 226 4.35 -0.11 -20.77
C LYS A 226 4.78 -1.41 -20.10
N ALA A 227 4.63 -1.52 -18.77
CA ALA A 227 5.22 -2.61 -18.00
C ALA A 227 4.29 -3.13 -16.89
N SER A 228 2.98 -3.22 -17.17
CA SER A 228 1.97 -3.63 -16.19
C SER A 228 2.18 -5.08 -15.72
N ASP A 229 2.52 -5.98 -16.64
CA ASP A 229 2.81 -7.38 -16.34
C ASP A 229 4.04 -7.51 -15.43
N PHE A 230 5.06 -6.67 -15.64
CA PHE A 230 6.26 -6.65 -14.81
C PHE A 230 5.94 -6.13 -13.40
N TRP A 231 5.17 -5.03 -13.31
CA TRP A 231 4.67 -4.53 -12.04
C TRP A 231 3.91 -5.61 -11.28
N GLU A 232 2.98 -6.30 -11.94
CA GLU A 232 2.17 -7.35 -11.32
C GLU A 232 3.05 -8.50 -10.84
N ALA A 233 3.98 -9.00 -11.66
CA ALA A 233 4.86 -10.10 -11.30
C ALA A 233 5.80 -9.77 -10.11
N MET A 234 6.39 -8.58 -10.10
CA MET A 234 7.28 -8.15 -9.01
C MET A 234 6.50 -7.81 -7.73
N SER A 235 5.31 -7.22 -7.87
CA SER A 235 4.42 -6.96 -6.73
C SER A 235 3.91 -8.26 -6.10
N MET A 236 3.52 -9.24 -6.93
CA MET A 236 3.10 -10.55 -6.47
C MET A 236 4.24 -11.28 -5.75
N THR A 237 5.45 -11.23 -6.30
CA THR A 237 6.65 -11.79 -5.65
C THR A 237 6.90 -11.13 -4.29
N THR A 238 6.80 -9.80 -4.23
CA THR A 238 6.96 -9.02 -3.00
C THR A 238 5.95 -9.45 -1.94
N LEU A 239 4.65 -9.32 -2.22
CA LEU A 239 3.60 -9.61 -1.24
C LEU A 239 3.56 -11.09 -0.84
N CYS A 240 3.82 -12.01 -1.78
CA CYS A 240 3.85 -13.44 -1.46
C CYS A 240 5.07 -13.82 -0.61
N SER A 241 6.21 -13.13 -0.74
CA SER A 241 7.41 -13.38 0.09
C SER A 241 7.28 -12.88 1.53
N MET A 242 6.24 -12.09 1.83
CA MET A 242 5.98 -11.59 3.17
C MET A 242 5.01 -12.52 3.92
N PRO A 243 5.15 -12.69 5.25
CA PRO A 243 4.06 -13.25 6.04
C PRO A 243 2.79 -12.43 5.84
N GLY A 244 1.66 -13.07 5.56
CA GLY A 244 0.40 -12.34 5.26
C GLY A 244 0.01 -11.36 6.36
N ARG A 245 0.31 -11.70 7.62
CA ARG A 245 0.13 -10.83 8.79
C ARG A 245 0.93 -9.53 8.70
N VAL A 246 2.17 -9.54 8.17
CA VAL A 246 2.96 -8.32 7.94
C VAL A 246 2.26 -7.39 6.97
N VAL A 247 1.69 -7.94 5.88
CA VAL A 247 0.96 -7.14 4.86
C VAL A 247 -0.28 -6.50 5.47
N GLU A 248 -1.11 -7.29 6.16
CA GLU A 248 -2.33 -6.81 6.83
C GLU A 248 -2.01 -5.68 7.84
N GLU A 249 -1.01 -5.91 8.70
CA GLU A 249 -0.66 -4.98 9.78
C GLU A 249 0.08 -3.72 9.27
N LEU A 250 0.81 -3.83 8.16
CA LEU A 250 1.40 -2.67 7.48
C LEU A 250 0.32 -1.75 6.89
N ILE A 251 -0.67 -2.33 6.20
CA ILE A 251 -1.81 -1.58 5.62
C ILE A 251 -2.65 -0.92 6.71
N CYS A 252 -2.90 -1.64 7.81
CA CYS A 252 -3.68 -1.14 8.94
C CYS A 252 -2.91 -0.12 9.80
N GLY A 253 -1.57 -0.09 9.70
CA GLY A 253 -0.73 0.79 10.50
C GLY A 253 -0.48 0.28 11.93
N ASN A 254 -0.55 -1.03 12.14
CA ASN A 254 -0.46 -1.67 13.46
C ASN A 254 0.76 -2.60 13.60
N LEU A 255 1.68 -2.58 12.62
CA LEU A 255 2.82 -3.48 12.55
C LEU A 255 3.67 -3.54 13.84
N LYS A 256 3.92 -2.40 14.50
CA LYS A 256 4.69 -2.39 15.76
C LYS A 256 3.93 -3.09 16.90
N GLN A 257 2.63 -2.83 17.04
CA GLN A 257 1.80 -3.46 18.05
C GLN A 257 1.70 -4.98 17.80
N ALA A 258 1.54 -5.38 16.54
CA ALA A 258 1.55 -6.78 16.15
C ALA A 258 2.90 -7.45 16.46
N TYR A 259 4.03 -6.81 16.15
CA TYR A 259 5.37 -7.31 16.51
C TYR A 259 5.53 -7.53 18.03
N ASP A 260 4.94 -6.69 18.87
CA ASP A 260 5.06 -6.85 20.33
C ASP A 260 4.14 -7.94 20.89
N SER A 261 2.96 -8.12 20.29
CA SER A 261 1.88 -8.96 20.82
C SER A 261 1.80 -10.35 20.20
N ASP A 262 2.30 -10.53 18.98
CA ASP A 262 2.31 -11.80 18.25
C ASP A 262 3.75 -12.36 18.23
N GLU A 263 3.99 -13.38 19.06
CA GLU A 263 5.30 -14.02 19.19
C GLU A 263 5.79 -14.64 17.88
N GLN A 264 4.91 -15.25 17.10
CA GLN A 264 5.27 -15.87 15.83
C GLN A 264 5.70 -14.82 14.81
N LEU A 265 4.94 -13.72 14.70
CA LEU A 265 5.28 -12.60 13.83
C LEU A 265 6.61 -11.97 14.23
N ARG A 266 6.85 -11.81 15.54
CA ARG A 266 8.10 -11.28 16.09
C ARG A 266 9.30 -12.14 15.68
N GLU A 267 9.21 -13.46 15.86
CA GLU A 267 10.26 -14.40 15.47
C GLU A 267 10.58 -14.31 13.97
N GLN A 268 9.55 -14.20 13.12
CA GLN A 268 9.73 -14.05 11.67
C GLN A 268 10.45 -12.74 11.31
N LEU A 269 9.99 -11.61 11.86
CA LEU A 269 10.59 -10.30 11.59
C LEU A 269 12.00 -10.16 12.17
N ASP A 270 12.28 -10.79 13.32
CA ASP A 270 13.64 -10.88 13.86
C ASP A 270 14.57 -11.73 12.97
N GLY A 271 14.05 -12.83 12.41
CA GLY A 271 14.76 -13.62 11.41
C GLY A 271 15.06 -12.82 10.14
N PHE A 272 14.11 -12.02 9.65
CA PHE A 272 14.32 -11.12 8.51
C PHE A 272 15.33 -10.03 8.83
N ARG A 273 15.28 -9.45 10.04
CA ARG A 273 16.28 -8.47 10.50
C ARG A 273 17.69 -9.06 10.51
N GLU A 274 17.85 -10.28 10.99
CA GLU A 274 19.15 -10.96 11.02
C GLU A 274 19.64 -11.27 9.59
N ARG A 275 18.78 -11.81 8.73
CA ARG A 275 19.13 -12.09 7.33
C ARG A 275 19.46 -10.81 6.55
N GLY A 276 18.73 -9.72 6.82
CA GLY A 276 18.88 -8.41 6.18
C GLY A 276 20.25 -7.77 6.35
N LYS A 277 21.09 -8.25 7.28
CA LYS A 277 22.50 -7.82 7.39
C LYS A 277 23.35 -8.16 6.17
N HIS A 278 22.93 -9.17 5.40
CA HIS A 278 23.68 -9.74 4.28
C HIS A 278 22.82 -10.03 3.04
N HIS A 279 21.57 -9.54 3.03
CA HIS A 279 20.59 -9.81 1.99
C HIS A 279 19.77 -8.53 1.78
N PRO A 280 19.73 -8.01 0.54
CA PRO A 280 18.80 -6.97 0.14
C PRO A 280 17.38 -7.14 0.66
N CYS A 281 16.81 -6.07 1.20
CA CYS A 281 15.50 -6.12 1.84
C CYS A 281 14.76 -4.79 1.75
N ILE A 282 13.45 -4.84 1.96
CA ILE A 282 12.62 -3.68 2.27
C ILE A 282 12.41 -3.62 3.78
N TYR A 283 12.53 -2.42 4.34
CA TYR A 283 12.19 -2.12 5.72
C TYR A 283 11.09 -1.06 5.81
N ALA A 284 10.37 -1.10 6.93
CA ALA A 284 9.46 -0.05 7.35
C ALA A 284 9.96 0.55 8.67
N ARG A 285 9.76 1.86 8.83
CA ARG A 285 9.96 2.59 10.08
C ARG A 285 8.67 3.26 10.48
N SER A 286 8.09 2.83 11.58
CA SER A 286 6.83 3.39 12.08
C SER A 286 7.09 4.30 13.28
N LEU A 287 6.57 5.53 13.24
CA LEU A 287 6.62 6.47 14.36
C LEU A 287 5.48 6.17 15.34
N THR A 288 5.80 5.46 16.43
CA THR A 288 4.83 5.06 17.47
C THR A 288 5.48 5.16 18.84
N THR A 289 4.69 5.00 19.90
CA THR A 289 5.22 4.83 21.25
C THR A 289 5.99 3.50 21.39
N ALA A 290 6.64 3.28 22.54
CA ALA A 290 7.31 2.00 22.81
C ALA A 290 6.36 0.79 22.73
N THR A 291 5.08 1.00 23.05
CA THR A 291 3.98 0.01 23.02
C THR A 291 3.30 -0.10 21.66
N GLY A 292 3.74 0.66 20.65
CA GLY A 292 3.15 0.67 19.31
C GLY A 292 1.93 1.57 19.16
N ASP A 293 1.58 2.37 20.17
CA ASP A 293 0.47 3.33 20.06
C ASP A 293 0.83 4.45 19.08
N THR A 294 -0.15 4.85 18.28
CA THR A 294 -0.02 5.96 17.33
C THR A 294 -0.21 7.30 18.02
N MET A 295 0.12 8.40 17.33
CA MET A 295 -0.21 9.74 17.83
C MET A 295 -1.72 9.93 17.92
N THR A 296 -2.19 10.56 18.99
CA THR A 296 -3.57 11.05 19.04
C THR A 296 -3.78 12.14 17.98
N ILE A 297 -5.03 12.34 17.55
CA ILE A 297 -5.39 13.41 16.61
C ILE A 297 -4.94 14.79 17.15
N SER A 298 -5.07 15.01 18.45
CA SER A 298 -4.62 16.25 19.11
C SER A 298 -3.09 16.41 19.03
N ASP A 299 -2.34 15.34 19.28
CA ASP A 299 -0.88 15.37 19.20
C ASP A 299 -0.38 15.59 17.77
N ALA A 300 -1.00 14.96 16.77
CA ALA A 300 -0.66 15.15 15.37
C ALA A 300 -0.96 16.58 14.87
N ARG A 301 -2.10 17.16 15.26
CA ARG A 301 -2.40 18.60 15.00
C ARG A 301 -1.38 19.51 15.67
N ARG A 302 -0.93 19.17 16.88
CA ARG A 302 0.11 19.91 17.58
C ARG A 302 1.46 19.80 16.85
N LEU A 303 1.84 18.61 16.38
CA LEU A 303 3.03 18.40 15.55
C LEU A 303 3.01 19.28 14.30
N ALA A 304 1.90 19.25 13.53
CA ALA A 304 1.75 20.04 12.31
C ALA A 304 1.90 21.55 12.58
N LYS A 305 1.32 22.07 13.67
CA LYS A 305 1.49 23.48 14.07
C LYS A 305 2.95 23.82 14.39
N TRP A 306 3.69 22.92 15.02
CA TRP A 306 5.10 23.14 15.34
C TRP A 306 6.00 23.07 14.11
N LEU A 307 5.72 22.17 13.17
CA LEU A 307 6.37 22.12 11.88
C LEU A 307 6.16 23.43 11.09
N GLN A 308 4.92 23.92 11.02
CA GLN A 308 4.60 25.20 10.38
C GLN A 308 5.34 26.37 11.04
N ARG A 309 5.40 26.41 12.38
CA ARG A 309 6.16 27.46 13.10
C ARG A 309 7.65 27.36 12.85
N TYR A 310 8.20 26.15 12.82
CA TYR A 310 9.63 25.91 12.63
C TYR A 310 10.14 26.46 11.30
N VAL A 311 9.32 26.37 10.25
CA VAL A 311 9.66 26.91 8.93
C VAL A 311 9.24 28.37 8.71
N ASN A 312 8.50 28.99 9.63
CA ASN A 312 8.00 30.35 9.45
C ASN A 312 9.05 31.39 9.89
N GLU A 313 9.28 32.40 9.04
CA GLU A 313 10.27 33.46 9.25
C GLU A 313 9.65 34.78 9.73
N SER A 314 8.35 34.82 9.95
CA SER A 314 7.66 35.99 10.44
C SER A 314 8.23 36.44 11.78
N ALA A 315 8.38 37.76 11.94
CA ALA A 315 9.07 38.37 13.08
C ALA A 315 8.40 38.05 14.42
N ASP A 316 7.08 37.82 14.43
CA ASP A 316 6.33 37.37 15.59
C ASP A 316 6.76 35.97 16.05
N ILE A 317 7.03 35.03 15.13
CA ILE A 317 7.46 33.67 15.46
C ILE A 317 8.95 33.63 15.79
N VAL A 318 9.78 34.26 14.96
CA VAL A 318 11.25 34.28 15.14
C VAL A 318 11.65 35.07 16.39
N GLY A 319 10.89 36.12 16.73
CA GLY A 319 11.12 36.92 17.94
C GLY A 319 10.48 36.33 19.20
N HIS A 320 9.55 35.36 19.10
CA HIS A 320 8.86 34.83 20.27
C HIS A 320 9.80 33.96 21.13
N PRO A 321 10.06 34.32 22.41
CA PRO A 321 11.08 33.66 23.23
C PRO A 321 10.90 32.14 23.35
N ARG A 322 9.65 31.66 23.51
CA ARG A 322 9.37 30.22 23.59
C ARG A 322 9.62 29.48 22.28
N CYS A 323 9.43 30.14 21.13
CA CYS A 323 9.68 29.52 19.83
C CYS A 323 11.18 29.40 19.62
N VAL A 324 11.92 30.48 19.88
CA VAL A 324 13.40 30.50 19.82
C VAL A 324 14.00 29.39 20.68
N GLU A 325 13.61 29.30 21.95
CA GLU A 325 14.10 28.26 22.86
C GLU A 325 13.78 26.85 22.33
N ALA A 326 12.54 26.63 21.88
CA ALA A 326 12.13 25.33 21.36
C ALA A 326 12.90 24.96 20.08
N PHE A 327 13.13 25.91 19.17
CA PHE A 327 13.87 25.68 17.94
C PHE A 327 15.33 25.33 18.21
N HIS A 328 15.99 26.06 19.13
CA HIS A 328 17.32 25.66 19.58
C HIS A 328 17.35 24.24 20.13
N ARG A 329 16.36 23.86 20.97
CA ARG A 329 16.28 22.50 21.50
C ARG A 329 16.01 21.44 20.42
N ILE A 330 15.28 21.79 19.36
CA ILE A 330 15.02 20.93 18.20
C ILE A 330 16.32 20.73 17.40
N ASP A 331 16.98 21.82 17.03
CA ASP A 331 18.25 21.80 16.28
C ASP A 331 19.36 21.08 17.06
N ASP A 332 19.31 21.11 18.40
CA ASP A 332 20.30 20.49 19.27
C ASP A 332 20.07 19.00 19.57
N GLN A 333 18.90 18.42 19.23
CA GLN A 333 18.58 17.02 19.58
C GLN A 333 19.62 16.01 19.10
N PHE A 334 20.24 16.28 17.95
CA PHE A 334 21.18 15.37 17.30
C PHE A 334 22.53 16.05 17.03
N ARG A 335 22.85 17.10 17.80
CA ARG A 335 24.11 17.84 17.65
C ARG A 335 25.30 16.87 17.80
N GLY A 336 26.27 16.98 16.88
CA GLY A 336 27.43 16.10 16.80
C GLY A 336 27.23 14.83 15.97
N GLN A 337 26.00 14.51 15.59
CA GLN A 337 25.71 13.43 14.63
C GLN A 337 25.72 13.93 13.17
N TRP A 338 25.42 15.22 12.97
CA TRP A 338 25.55 15.89 11.67
C TRP A 338 27.01 16.23 11.38
N LYS A 339 27.61 15.60 10.38
CA LYS A 339 29.02 15.82 10.04
C LYS A 339 29.31 17.21 9.45
N ARG A 340 28.35 17.88 8.79
CA ARG A 340 28.58 19.13 8.04
C ARG A 340 27.30 19.93 7.85
N VAL A 341 26.85 20.69 8.85
CA VAL A 341 25.79 21.69 8.60
C VAL A 341 26.41 23.07 8.64
N ASN A 342 25.98 23.92 7.71
CA ASN A 342 26.41 25.31 7.64
C ASN A 342 26.28 25.94 9.05
N PRO A 343 27.40 26.40 9.66
CA PRO A 343 27.39 26.94 11.02
C PRO A 343 26.56 28.22 11.14
N GLU A 344 26.24 28.88 10.03
CA GLU A 344 25.42 30.08 9.96
C GLU A 344 23.92 29.76 9.84
N ALA A 345 23.55 28.49 9.65
CA ALA A 345 22.16 28.10 9.52
C ALA A 345 21.38 28.30 10.82
N ALA A 346 20.36 29.16 10.79
CA ALA A 346 19.46 29.37 11.91
C ALA A 346 18.57 28.15 12.22
N ARG A 347 18.37 27.25 11.24
CA ARG A 347 17.50 26.06 11.29
C ARG A 347 18.18 24.90 10.59
N VAL A 348 18.76 23.98 11.36
CA VAL A 348 19.70 22.97 10.87
C VAL A 348 19.03 22.02 9.86
N PHE A 349 17.78 21.65 10.11
CA PHE A 349 17.00 20.75 9.25
C PHE A 349 16.58 21.36 7.92
N LEU A 350 16.59 22.69 7.80
CA LEU A 350 16.27 23.38 6.57
C LEU A 350 17.52 23.72 5.76
N ALA A 351 18.71 23.42 6.27
CA ALA A 351 19.98 23.76 5.64
C ALA A 351 20.63 22.56 4.94
N SER A 352 21.54 22.86 4.03
CA SER A 352 22.57 21.94 3.52
C SER A 352 23.96 22.45 3.91
N THR A 353 25.00 21.76 3.46
CA THR A 353 26.38 22.23 3.50
C THR A 353 26.55 23.57 2.80
N LYS A 354 25.89 23.75 1.65
CA LYS A 354 26.02 24.91 0.76
C LYS A 354 25.03 26.03 1.07
N GLN A 355 23.81 25.70 1.52
CA GLN A 355 22.73 26.66 1.71
C GLN A 355 22.28 26.69 3.16
N ALA A 356 22.24 27.88 3.77
CA ALA A 356 21.70 28.07 5.11
C ALA A 356 20.20 27.74 5.21
N ARG A 357 19.49 27.73 4.07
CA ARG A 357 18.08 27.40 3.95
C ARG A 357 17.73 26.91 2.55
N ILE A 358 17.08 25.76 2.47
CA ILE A 358 16.64 25.09 1.25
C ILE A 358 15.13 25.25 1.14
N GLN A 359 14.68 25.97 0.11
CA GLN A 359 13.27 26.30 -0.10
C GLN A 359 12.40 25.06 -0.34
N SER A 360 12.89 24.06 -1.07
CA SER A 360 12.14 22.81 -1.31
C SER A 360 11.85 22.03 -0.01
N ARG A 361 12.74 22.11 1.00
CA ARG A 361 12.47 21.53 2.33
C ARG A 361 11.36 22.28 3.06
N VAL A 362 11.34 23.61 2.95
CA VAL A 362 10.28 24.45 3.52
C VAL A 362 8.92 24.08 2.94
N GLU A 363 8.84 23.98 1.61
CA GLU A 363 7.64 23.57 0.88
C GLU A 363 7.20 22.15 1.28
N SER A 364 8.15 21.22 1.39
CA SER A 364 7.88 19.85 1.83
C SER A 364 7.27 19.80 3.23
N VAL A 365 7.81 20.58 4.19
CA VAL A 365 7.26 20.65 5.55
C VAL A 365 5.86 21.26 5.55
N LEU A 366 5.63 22.33 4.78
CA LEU A 366 4.32 22.98 4.71
C LEU A 366 3.26 22.06 4.08
N LEU A 367 3.61 21.36 3.01
CA LEU A 367 2.74 20.38 2.36
C LEU A 367 2.44 19.22 3.31
N PHE A 368 3.46 18.60 3.90
CA PHE A 368 3.28 17.54 4.90
C PHE A 368 2.38 17.98 6.05
N SER A 369 2.60 19.18 6.60
CA SER A 369 1.80 19.70 7.72
C SER A 369 0.33 19.89 7.34
N ARG A 370 0.06 20.42 6.14
CA ARG A 370 -1.31 20.59 5.63
C ARG A 370 -2.01 19.24 5.48
N GLN A 371 -1.31 18.26 4.89
CA GLN A 371 -1.86 16.94 4.62
C GLN A 371 -2.06 16.14 5.91
N LEU A 372 -1.18 16.29 6.90
CA LEU A 372 -1.37 15.69 8.23
C LEU A 372 -2.62 16.25 8.93
N ILE A 373 -2.90 17.55 8.79
CA ILE A 373 -4.12 18.17 9.34
C ILE A 373 -5.36 17.62 8.61
N ALA A 374 -5.35 17.53 7.29
CA ALA A 374 -6.45 16.94 6.52
C ALA A 374 -6.71 15.49 6.94
N ARG A 375 -5.64 14.69 7.14
CA ARG A 375 -5.75 13.32 7.64
C ARG A 375 -6.36 13.25 9.05
N CYS A 376 -6.01 14.19 9.92
CA CYS A 376 -6.61 14.32 11.25
C CYS A 376 -8.11 14.59 11.18
N GLU A 377 -8.55 15.49 10.29
CA GLU A 377 -9.97 15.82 10.07
C GLU A 377 -10.75 14.61 9.55
N ILE A 378 -10.21 13.89 8.57
CA ILE A 378 -10.83 12.66 8.04
C ILE A 378 -10.97 11.59 9.14
N SER A 379 -9.93 11.38 9.94
CA SER A 379 -9.94 10.39 11.03
C SER A 379 -10.97 10.76 12.11
N GLU A 380 -11.06 12.04 12.46
CA GLU A 380 -12.04 12.56 13.42
C GLU A 380 -13.48 12.40 12.91
N GLN A 381 -13.74 12.73 11.64
CA GLN A 381 -15.05 12.57 11.01
C GLN A 381 -15.50 11.10 10.95
N LYS A 382 -14.57 10.19 10.68
CA LYS A 382 -14.84 8.74 10.61
C LYS A 382 -14.88 8.07 11.99
N GLY A 383 -14.44 8.75 13.04
CA GLY A 383 -14.29 8.16 14.37
C GLY A 383 -13.22 7.05 14.42
N THR A 384 -12.21 7.11 13.54
CA THR A 384 -11.12 6.14 13.47
C THR A 384 -9.83 6.71 14.07
N PRO A 385 -8.96 5.87 14.66
CA PRO A 385 -7.67 6.34 15.14
C PRO A 385 -6.76 6.77 13.99
N LEU A 386 -5.88 7.73 14.25
CA LEU A 386 -4.86 8.11 13.29
C LEU A 386 -3.85 6.97 13.13
N LYS A 387 -3.63 6.51 11.90
CA LYS A 387 -2.55 5.57 11.58
C LYS A 387 -1.17 6.21 11.84
N PRO A 388 -0.12 5.42 12.15
CA PRO A 388 1.20 5.97 12.40
C PRO A 388 1.76 6.64 11.14
N LEU A 389 2.76 7.50 11.36
CA LEU A 389 3.58 8.01 10.27
C LEU A 389 4.64 6.97 9.93
N VAL A 390 4.72 6.59 8.66
CA VAL A 390 5.58 5.49 8.21
C VAL A 390 6.64 5.98 7.22
N TYR A 391 7.81 5.37 7.25
CA TYR A 391 8.79 5.45 6.16
C TYR A 391 9.02 4.04 5.64
N VAL A 392 9.01 3.86 4.33
CA VAL A 392 9.38 2.62 3.67
C VAL A 392 10.61 2.88 2.84
N GLY A 393 11.58 1.97 2.90
CA GLY A 393 12.77 2.05 2.07
C GLY A 393 13.41 0.69 1.88
N TYR A 394 14.36 0.61 0.96
CA TYR A 394 15.16 -0.59 0.74
C TYR A 394 16.59 -0.44 1.28
N ALA A 395 17.24 -1.55 1.56
CA ALA A 395 18.63 -1.60 1.99
C ALA A 395 19.32 -2.87 1.47
N ALA A 396 20.54 -2.74 0.95
CA ALA A 396 21.42 -3.89 0.75
C ALA A 396 21.88 -4.53 2.07
N ARG A 397 22.14 -3.70 3.09
CA ARG A 397 22.47 -4.12 4.46
C ARG A 397 21.61 -3.36 5.47
N ALA A 398 20.65 -4.06 6.05
CA ALA A 398 19.65 -3.48 6.94
C ALA A 398 20.25 -2.84 8.21
N ASP A 399 21.30 -3.43 8.79
CA ASP A 399 21.93 -2.92 10.00
C ASP A 399 22.73 -1.64 9.74
N GLN A 400 23.46 -1.57 8.63
CA GLN A 400 24.13 -0.35 8.18
C GLN A 400 23.10 0.74 7.94
N ARG A 401 22.03 0.44 7.20
CA ARG A 401 20.97 1.42 6.92
C ARG A 401 20.25 1.88 8.18
N LYS A 402 20.00 0.99 9.14
CA LYS A 402 19.47 1.33 10.46
C LYS A 402 20.40 2.31 11.19
N ARG A 403 21.71 2.04 11.25
CA ARG A 403 22.70 2.95 11.87
C ARG A 403 22.73 4.30 11.16
N GLN A 404 22.68 4.34 9.82
CA GLN A 404 22.62 5.59 9.06
C GLN A 404 21.38 6.43 9.42
N HIS A 405 20.23 5.77 9.61
CA HIS A 405 19.01 6.43 10.05
C HIS A 405 19.03 6.87 11.52
N GLU A 406 19.68 6.11 12.40
CA GLU A 406 19.84 6.44 13.83
C GLU A 406 20.90 7.53 14.07
N ALA A 407 21.94 7.57 13.24
CA ALA A 407 23.00 8.56 13.26
C ALA A 407 22.57 9.93 12.70
N CYS A 408 21.25 10.14 12.48
CA CYS A 408 20.60 11.43 12.20
C CYS A 408 21.49 12.48 11.52
N GLY A 409 21.43 12.59 10.20
CA GLY A 409 22.22 13.62 9.51
C GLY A 409 22.37 13.49 8.01
N LYS A 410 21.97 12.34 7.44
CA LYS A 410 21.97 12.13 6.00
C LYS A 410 20.76 12.80 5.35
N SER A 411 20.98 13.37 4.17
CA SER A 411 20.02 14.20 3.43
C SER A 411 18.67 13.51 3.22
N SER A 412 18.61 12.25 2.81
CA SER A 412 17.36 11.58 2.41
C SER A 412 16.35 11.31 3.55
N ASN A 413 16.73 11.48 4.83
CA ASN A 413 15.86 11.24 5.99
C ASN A 413 15.63 12.52 6.84
N TRP A 414 15.86 13.71 6.27
CA TRP A 414 15.82 14.97 7.04
C TRP A 414 14.44 15.23 7.68
N LEU A 415 13.33 14.93 6.98
CA LEU A 415 11.97 15.22 7.47
C LEU A 415 11.59 14.33 8.65
N ALA A 416 11.83 13.02 8.57
CA ALA A 416 11.56 12.11 9.69
C ALA A 416 12.41 12.49 10.92
N THR A 417 13.64 12.94 10.69
CA THR A 417 14.55 13.38 11.77
C THR A 417 14.07 14.68 12.41
N LEU A 418 13.60 15.66 11.62
CA LEU A 418 12.97 16.88 12.12
C LEU A 418 11.72 16.55 12.95
N VAL A 419 10.86 15.67 12.45
CA VAL A 419 9.65 15.23 13.16
C VAL A 419 10.02 14.55 14.49
N GLN A 420 11.01 13.65 14.48
CA GLN A 420 11.51 13.00 15.70
C GLN A 420 12.08 14.01 16.71
N ALA A 421 12.81 15.03 16.24
CA ALA A 421 13.35 16.08 17.10
C ALA A 421 12.24 16.91 17.76
N ILE A 422 11.22 17.31 16.99
CA ILE A 422 10.03 18.00 17.52
C ILE A 422 9.32 17.11 18.54
N CYS A 423 9.19 15.81 18.25
CA CYS A 423 8.56 14.88 19.19
C CYS A 423 9.28 14.83 20.54
N ASN A 424 10.60 14.72 20.52
CA ASN A 424 11.41 14.72 21.74
C ASN A 424 11.25 16.01 22.55
N VAL A 425 11.13 17.16 21.89
CA VAL A 425 10.96 18.45 22.56
C VAL A 425 9.54 18.62 23.15
N LEU A 426 8.50 18.14 22.46
CA LEU A 426 7.11 18.32 22.88
C LEU A 426 6.65 17.33 23.95
N TRP A 427 7.05 16.07 23.83
CA TRP A 427 6.55 14.98 24.68
C TRP A 427 7.64 14.28 25.49
N GLY A 428 8.90 14.66 25.32
CA GLY A 428 10.05 14.01 25.96
C GLY A 428 10.68 12.94 25.09
N GLN A 429 11.96 12.67 25.36
CA GLN A 429 12.74 11.71 24.60
C GLN A 429 12.15 10.30 24.76
N GLY A 430 11.92 9.65 23.64
CA GLY A 430 11.45 8.27 23.59
C GLY A 430 9.94 8.06 23.70
N GLN A 431 9.15 9.13 23.86
CA GLN A 431 7.68 8.99 23.86
C GLN A 431 7.17 8.49 22.50
N PHE A 432 7.65 9.07 21.40
CA PHE A 432 7.42 8.60 20.04
C PHE A 432 8.78 8.27 19.43
N GLN A 433 8.94 7.08 18.85
CA GLN A 433 10.19 6.60 18.28
C GLN A 433 9.96 5.95 16.92
N MET A 434 10.95 6.05 16.04
CA MET A 434 10.96 5.35 14.76
C MET A 434 11.42 3.90 14.94
N HIS A 435 10.49 2.95 14.87
CA HIS A 435 10.79 1.52 15.02
C HIS A 435 11.15 0.89 13.68
N PHE A 436 12.40 0.44 13.52
CA PHE A 436 12.92 -0.16 12.29
C PHE A 436 12.62 -1.66 12.21
N MET A 437 11.90 -2.09 11.18
CA MET A 437 11.54 -3.50 10.93
C MET A 437 11.85 -3.88 9.48
N VAL A 438 12.57 -5.00 9.28
CA VAL A 438 12.75 -5.58 7.94
C VAL A 438 11.51 -6.40 7.62
N ILE A 439 10.80 -6.04 6.55
CA ILE A 439 9.46 -6.57 6.25
C ILE A 439 9.41 -7.46 5.01
N CYS A 440 10.39 -7.36 4.10
CA CYS A 440 10.46 -8.17 2.88
C CYS A 440 11.91 -8.44 2.49
N MET A 441 12.23 -9.67 2.13
CA MET A 441 13.52 -10.03 1.54
C MET A 441 13.42 -10.01 0.01
N LEU A 442 14.40 -9.45 -0.69
CA LEU A 442 14.34 -9.31 -2.15
C LEU A 442 14.94 -10.52 -2.85
N ALA A 443 14.17 -11.17 -3.72
CA ALA A 443 14.61 -12.30 -4.52
C ALA A 443 15.29 -11.87 -5.83
N PHE A 444 14.99 -10.67 -6.34
CA PHE A 444 15.47 -10.17 -7.62
C PHE A 444 15.88 -8.70 -7.55
N GLU A 445 16.81 -8.29 -8.41
CA GLU A 445 17.29 -6.91 -8.51
C GLU A 445 16.14 -5.93 -8.81
N GLY A 446 15.40 -6.17 -9.90
CA GLY A 446 14.27 -5.34 -10.31
C GLY A 446 13.05 -5.37 -9.36
N GLN A 447 13.05 -6.27 -8.36
CA GLN A 447 12.01 -6.30 -7.35
C GLN A 447 12.10 -5.08 -6.43
N GLY A 448 13.30 -4.55 -6.16
CA GLY A 448 13.52 -3.46 -5.18
C GLY A 448 12.67 -2.22 -5.46
N MET A 449 12.68 -1.73 -6.70
CA MET A 449 11.92 -0.55 -7.13
C MET A 449 10.41 -0.74 -6.91
N VAL A 450 9.88 -1.84 -7.48
CA VAL A 450 8.44 -2.14 -7.41
C VAL A 450 8.01 -2.38 -5.97
N ALA A 451 8.83 -3.07 -5.18
CA ALA A 451 8.54 -3.36 -3.78
C ALA A 451 8.51 -2.08 -2.94
N GLU A 452 9.47 -1.17 -3.11
CA GLU A 452 9.48 0.12 -2.40
C GLU A 452 8.24 0.96 -2.78
N MET A 453 7.93 1.06 -4.08
CA MET A 453 6.74 1.78 -4.57
C MET A 453 5.43 1.21 -4.02
N LEU A 454 5.23 -0.10 -4.18
CA LEU A 454 4.04 -0.81 -3.72
C LEU A 454 3.86 -0.65 -2.21
N LEU A 455 4.90 -0.93 -1.43
CA LEU A 455 4.82 -0.91 0.03
C LEU A 455 4.70 0.52 0.58
N THR A 456 5.25 1.52 -0.11
CA THR A 456 5.03 2.95 0.21
C THR A 456 3.57 3.35 -0.03
N ARG A 457 2.95 2.89 -1.13
CA ARG A 457 1.53 3.18 -1.44
C ARG A 457 0.59 2.54 -0.44
N ILE A 458 0.66 1.23 -0.24
CA ILE A 458 -0.33 0.51 0.58
C ILE A 458 -0.24 0.87 2.07
N SER A 459 0.94 1.30 2.54
CA SER A 459 1.12 1.82 3.91
C SER A 459 0.76 3.31 4.05
N GLY A 460 0.62 4.03 2.93
CA GLY A 460 0.43 5.48 2.91
C GLY A 460 1.65 6.26 3.39
N ALA A 461 2.87 5.77 3.14
CA ALA A 461 4.11 6.34 3.68
C ALA A 461 4.60 7.62 2.97
N TYR A 462 3.90 8.11 1.94
CA TYR A 462 4.25 9.37 1.28
C TYR A 462 3.95 10.61 2.14
N TYR A 463 4.88 11.58 2.11
CA TYR A 463 4.76 12.82 2.86
C TYR A 463 3.61 13.71 2.36
N ASN A 464 3.36 13.73 1.05
CA ASN A 464 2.32 14.54 0.42
C ASN A 464 0.90 13.99 0.64
N LEU A 465 0.78 12.81 1.27
CA LEU A 465 -0.47 12.25 1.79
C LEU A 465 -0.63 12.48 3.30
N GLY A 466 0.35 13.17 3.93
CA GLY A 466 0.39 13.37 5.38
C GLY A 466 0.56 12.06 6.16
N GLY A 467 0.92 10.98 5.45
CA GLY A 467 0.90 9.62 5.99
C GLY A 467 2.27 9.07 6.38
N GLY A 468 3.34 9.72 5.94
CA GLY A 468 4.68 9.25 6.22
C GLY A 468 5.79 10.20 5.83
N PHE A 469 6.98 9.65 5.60
CA PHE A 469 8.22 10.42 5.42
C PHE A 469 8.93 10.16 4.09
N CYS A 470 8.35 9.39 3.17
CA CYS A 470 8.91 9.22 1.83
C CYS A 470 8.68 10.52 1.05
N ILE A 471 9.74 11.32 0.86
CA ILE A 471 9.69 12.65 0.22
C ILE A 471 9.77 12.55 -1.31
N ASP A 472 10.65 11.69 -1.80
CA ASP A 472 10.83 11.47 -3.24
C ASP A 472 9.94 10.31 -3.71
N VAL A 473 9.83 10.14 -5.03
CA VAL A 473 9.19 8.98 -5.65
C VAL A 473 9.93 7.72 -5.21
N ALA A 474 9.18 6.77 -4.62
CA ALA A 474 9.74 5.49 -4.23
C ALA A 474 10.26 4.73 -5.45
N GLY A 475 11.29 3.90 -5.28
CA GLY A 475 11.92 3.13 -6.34
C GLY A 475 12.84 3.94 -7.26
N LYS A 476 13.07 5.23 -7.01
CA LYS A 476 13.94 6.09 -7.84
C LYS A 476 15.42 5.74 -7.67
N SER A 477 15.91 5.68 -6.43
CA SER A 477 17.30 5.30 -6.16
C SER A 477 17.38 3.78 -6.04
N MET A 478 18.35 3.16 -6.71
CA MET A 478 18.61 1.71 -6.67
C MET A 478 20.09 1.38 -6.49
N GLU A 479 20.95 2.39 -6.33
CA GLU A 479 22.41 2.27 -6.34
C GLU A 479 22.91 1.18 -5.39
N SER A 480 22.41 1.18 -4.15
CA SER A 480 22.86 0.20 -3.16
C SER A 480 22.50 -1.26 -3.51
N LEU A 481 21.64 -1.54 -4.50
CA LEU A 481 21.30 -2.90 -4.94
C LEU A 481 22.15 -3.43 -6.10
N TYR A 482 23.01 -2.61 -6.71
CA TYR A 482 23.77 -3.01 -7.90
C TYR A 482 25.01 -3.87 -7.64
N PHE A 483 25.39 -4.07 -6.37
CA PHE A 483 26.58 -4.85 -5.99
C PHE A 483 27.82 -4.49 -6.83
N GLU A 484 28.14 -3.20 -6.93
CA GLU A 484 29.12 -2.65 -7.87
C GLU A 484 30.53 -3.26 -7.78
N SER A 485 30.87 -3.84 -6.61
CA SER A 485 32.13 -4.55 -6.40
C SER A 485 32.19 -5.94 -7.05
N LEU A 486 31.09 -6.44 -7.62
CA LEU A 486 30.98 -7.78 -8.21
C LEU A 486 30.95 -7.70 -9.74
N THR A 487 31.52 -8.72 -10.40
CA THR A 487 31.36 -8.86 -11.85
C THR A 487 29.91 -9.20 -12.20
N HIS A 488 29.50 -8.99 -13.46
CA HIS A 488 28.13 -9.30 -13.89
C HIS A 488 27.72 -10.77 -13.63
N GLU A 489 28.64 -11.72 -13.83
CA GLU A 489 28.41 -13.15 -13.54
C GLU A 489 28.22 -13.39 -12.04
N GLN A 490 29.05 -12.78 -11.20
CA GLN A 490 28.92 -12.85 -9.74
C GLN A 490 27.62 -12.23 -9.25
N ILE A 491 27.15 -11.14 -9.86
CA ILE A 491 25.85 -10.52 -9.56
C ILE A 491 24.71 -11.50 -9.87
N ILE A 492 24.74 -12.16 -11.03
CA ILE A 492 23.74 -13.17 -11.41
C ILE A 492 23.75 -14.32 -10.41
N ASP A 493 24.92 -14.86 -10.07
CA ASP A 493 25.04 -15.94 -9.10
C ASP A 493 24.58 -15.51 -7.71
N LYS A 494 24.86 -14.26 -7.32
CA LYS A 494 24.40 -13.72 -6.06
C LYS A 494 22.88 -13.65 -6.00
N TRP A 495 22.23 -13.08 -7.00
CA TRP A 495 20.76 -13.02 -7.04
C TRP A 495 20.12 -14.41 -7.14
N ASN A 496 20.74 -15.37 -7.83
CA ASN A 496 20.29 -16.76 -7.83
C ASN A 496 20.33 -17.37 -6.41
N GLU A 497 21.43 -17.17 -5.66
CA GLU A 497 21.56 -17.61 -4.27
C GLU A 497 20.47 -16.98 -3.38
N LEU A 498 20.25 -15.67 -3.52
CA LEU A 498 19.24 -14.93 -2.77
C LEU A 498 17.83 -15.43 -3.08
N SER A 499 17.50 -15.63 -4.36
CA SER A 499 16.20 -16.13 -4.82
C SER A 499 15.89 -17.54 -4.29
N VAL A 500 16.88 -18.44 -4.31
CA VAL A 500 16.77 -19.78 -3.71
C VAL A 500 16.49 -19.67 -2.21
N TRP A 501 17.21 -18.77 -1.52
CA TRP A 501 16.97 -18.55 -0.09
C TRP A 501 15.55 -18.03 0.17
N VAL A 502 15.08 -17.02 -0.58
CA VAL A 502 13.72 -16.46 -0.40
C VAL A 502 12.68 -17.56 -0.62
N SER A 503 12.80 -18.34 -1.69
CA SER A 503 11.86 -19.41 -2.00
C SER A 503 11.78 -20.49 -0.91
N ALA A 504 12.92 -20.80 -0.28
CA ALA A 504 13.01 -21.83 0.76
C ALA A 504 12.66 -21.35 2.18
N ASN A 505 12.84 -20.07 2.49
CA ASN A 505 12.78 -19.54 3.86
C ASN A 505 11.67 -18.50 4.09
N THR A 506 10.87 -18.21 3.07
CA THR A 506 9.74 -17.27 3.15
C THR A 506 8.46 -17.97 2.68
N PRO A 507 7.26 -17.43 2.92
CA PRO A 507 6.02 -18.04 2.47
C PRO A 507 5.76 -17.87 0.96
N LEU A 508 6.75 -17.46 0.17
CA LEU A 508 6.62 -17.13 -1.26
C LEU A 508 5.81 -18.17 -2.05
N GLU A 509 6.24 -19.43 -2.04
CA GLU A 509 5.63 -20.48 -2.87
C GLU A 509 4.25 -20.90 -2.36
N ALA A 510 4.06 -20.94 -1.04
CA ALA A 510 2.78 -21.24 -0.42
C ALA A 510 1.74 -20.13 -0.73
N ASN A 511 2.14 -18.87 -0.56
CA ASN A 511 1.29 -17.71 -0.83
C ASN A 511 0.97 -17.58 -2.33
N LYS A 512 1.94 -17.81 -3.23
CA LYS A 512 1.71 -17.81 -4.68
C LYS A 512 0.68 -18.87 -5.08
N SER A 513 0.88 -20.11 -4.62
CA SER A 513 -0.03 -21.23 -4.91
C SER A 513 -1.45 -20.93 -4.42
N GLU A 514 -1.56 -20.36 -3.22
CA GLU A 514 -2.83 -19.96 -2.62
C GLU A 514 -3.51 -18.81 -3.40
N CYS A 515 -2.75 -17.82 -3.88
CA CYS A 515 -3.29 -16.75 -4.72
C CYS A 515 -3.84 -17.29 -6.05
N VAL A 516 -3.11 -18.18 -6.71
CA VAL A 516 -3.57 -18.83 -7.95
C VAL A 516 -4.87 -19.61 -7.68
N ARG A 517 -4.93 -20.37 -6.58
CA ARG A 517 -6.13 -21.11 -6.18
C ARG A 517 -7.32 -20.17 -5.98
N ARG A 518 -7.17 -19.07 -5.25
CA ARG A 518 -8.23 -18.08 -4.99
C ARG A 518 -8.73 -17.43 -6.27
N THR A 519 -7.82 -17.03 -7.17
CA THR A 519 -8.18 -16.46 -8.47
C THR A 519 -9.01 -17.44 -9.29
N HIS A 520 -8.59 -18.71 -9.36
CA HIS A 520 -9.34 -19.74 -10.07
C HIS A 520 -10.73 -19.96 -9.44
N GLU A 521 -10.83 -20.06 -8.12
CA GLU A 521 -12.13 -20.21 -7.44
C GLU A 521 -13.07 -19.03 -7.65
N LYS A 522 -12.54 -17.81 -7.69
CA LYS A 522 -13.32 -16.60 -8.00
C LYS A 522 -13.83 -16.61 -9.43
N GLN A 523 -12.99 -16.97 -10.40
CA GLN A 523 -13.39 -17.13 -11.80
C GLN A 523 -14.48 -18.20 -11.97
N MET A 524 -14.35 -19.33 -11.26
CA MET A 524 -15.36 -20.39 -11.26
C MET A 524 -16.69 -19.90 -10.66
N ARG A 525 -16.66 -19.17 -9.53
CA ARG A 525 -17.85 -18.56 -8.92
C ARG A 525 -18.52 -17.54 -9.84
N GLN A 526 -17.76 -16.67 -10.49
CA GLN A 526 -18.28 -15.70 -11.46
C GLN A 526 -18.90 -16.38 -12.67
N THR A 527 -18.24 -17.39 -13.23
CA THR A 527 -18.76 -18.18 -14.35
C THR A 527 -20.07 -18.87 -13.96
N ALA A 528 -20.13 -19.49 -12.78
CA ALA A 528 -21.34 -20.12 -12.27
C ALA A 528 -22.48 -19.11 -12.05
N ALA A 529 -22.18 -17.91 -11.53
CA ALA A 529 -23.16 -16.85 -11.35
C ALA A 529 -23.72 -16.35 -12.69
N THR A 530 -22.87 -16.13 -13.70
CA THR A 530 -23.28 -15.75 -15.06
C THR A 530 -24.17 -16.82 -15.70
N ILE A 531 -23.82 -18.10 -15.55
CA ILE A 531 -24.65 -19.21 -16.03
C ILE A 531 -26.01 -19.21 -15.31
N ALA A 532 -26.02 -19.07 -13.98
CA ALA A 532 -27.26 -19.04 -13.21
C ALA A 532 -28.17 -17.84 -13.59
N GLN A 533 -27.58 -16.66 -13.81
CA GLN A 533 -28.31 -15.48 -14.29
C GLN A 533 -28.87 -15.72 -15.70
N THR A 534 -28.10 -16.34 -16.58
CA THR A 534 -28.51 -16.66 -17.96
C THR A 534 -29.69 -17.65 -17.97
N GLU A 535 -29.63 -18.72 -17.16
CA GLU A 535 -30.72 -19.68 -17.01
C GLU A 535 -31.97 -19.07 -16.35
N SER A 536 -31.80 -18.12 -15.42
CA SER A 536 -32.91 -17.34 -14.85
C SER A 536 -33.61 -16.51 -15.92
N VAL A 537 -32.86 -15.77 -16.75
CA VAL A 537 -33.42 -14.97 -17.86
C VAL A 537 -34.14 -15.86 -18.86
N LYS A 538 -33.52 -16.98 -19.26
CA LYS A 538 -34.12 -17.98 -20.15
C LYS A 538 -35.42 -18.56 -19.59
N THR A 539 -35.49 -18.82 -18.29
CA THR A 539 -36.71 -19.30 -17.62
C THR A 539 -37.80 -18.24 -17.64
N GLN A 540 -37.47 -16.98 -17.35
CA GLN A 540 -38.40 -15.85 -17.42
C GLN A 540 -38.94 -15.66 -18.84
N MET A 541 -38.08 -15.72 -19.86
CA MET A 541 -38.49 -15.62 -21.26
C MET A 541 -39.42 -16.76 -21.67
N LYS A 542 -39.15 -18.00 -21.23
CA LYS A 542 -40.04 -19.15 -21.46
C LYS A 542 -41.40 -18.99 -20.77
N GLN A 543 -41.43 -18.43 -19.56
CA GLN A 543 -42.67 -18.14 -18.84
C GLN A 543 -43.48 -17.06 -19.56
N GLN A 544 -42.85 -15.94 -19.93
CA GLN A 544 -43.48 -14.88 -20.72
C GLN A 544 -44.01 -15.42 -22.05
N LEU A 545 -43.23 -16.24 -22.76
CA LEU A 545 -43.67 -16.88 -23.99
C LEU A 545 -44.89 -17.77 -23.76
N ALA A 546 -44.92 -18.56 -22.70
CA ALA A 546 -46.06 -19.41 -22.35
C ALA A 546 -47.32 -18.60 -22.03
N GLU A 547 -47.19 -17.45 -21.36
CA GLU A 547 -48.29 -16.52 -21.06
C GLU A 547 -48.81 -15.83 -22.32
N THR A 548 -47.92 -15.37 -23.20
CA THR A 548 -48.27 -14.81 -24.51
C THR A 548 -49.01 -15.85 -25.36
N ARG A 549 -48.52 -17.10 -25.42
CA ARG A 549 -49.21 -18.21 -26.11
C ARG A 549 -50.63 -18.42 -25.60
N LYS A 550 -50.83 -18.43 -24.28
CA LYS A 550 -52.17 -18.57 -23.66
C LYS A 550 -53.09 -17.41 -24.05
N THR A 551 -52.56 -16.18 -24.01
CA THR A 551 -53.33 -14.96 -24.35
C THR A 551 -53.74 -14.96 -25.82
N VAL A 552 -52.81 -15.24 -26.73
CA VAL A 552 -53.08 -15.35 -28.17
C VAL A 552 -54.10 -16.45 -28.45
N ALA A 553 -53.95 -17.63 -27.83
CA ALA A 553 -54.89 -18.73 -28.00
C ALA A 553 -56.31 -18.37 -27.53
N TYR A 554 -56.43 -17.72 -26.36
CA TYR A 554 -57.72 -17.27 -25.82
C TYR A 554 -58.46 -16.33 -26.78
N TRP A 555 -57.79 -15.27 -27.25
CA TRP A 555 -58.41 -14.30 -28.16
C TRP A 555 -58.73 -14.91 -29.54
N THR A 556 -57.86 -15.77 -30.04
CA THR A 556 -58.08 -16.47 -31.32
C THR A 556 -59.29 -17.41 -31.23
N ASP A 557 -59.45 -18.11 -30.12
CA ASP A 557 -60.61 -18.99 -29.87
C ASP A 557 -61.90 -18.19 -29.65
N ALA A 558 -61.85 -17.07 -28.93
CA ALA A 558 -62.99 -16.17 -28.75
C ALA A 558 -63.52 -15.64 -30.09
N LEU A 559 -62.62 -15.16 -30.97
CA LEU A 559 -62.98 -14.71 -32.32
C LEU A 559 -63.62 -15.80 -33.18
N LYS A 560 -63.22 -17.06 -32.99
CA LYS A 560 -63.78 -18.22 -33.71
C LYS A 560 -65.14 -18.67 -33.17
N ARG A 561 -65.31 -18.68 -31.84
CA ARG A 561 -66.55 -19.13 -31.18
C ARG A 561 -67.69 -18.14 -31.34
N PHE A 562 -67.38 -16.85 -31.43
CA PHE A 562 -68.38 -15.78 -31.47
C PHE A 562 -68.21 -14.92 -32.75
N PRO A 563 -68.47 -15.49 -33.94
CA PRO A 563 -68.30 -14.77 -35.20
C PRO A 563 -69.27 -13.60 -35.35
N ASP A 564 -70.43 -13.66 -34.70
CA ASP A 564 -71.50 -12.68 -34.81
C ASP A 564 -71.50 -11.64 -33.66
N ASP A 565 -70.56 -11.71 -32.71
CA ASP A 565 -70.48 -10.75 -31.60
C ASP A 565 -69.80 -9.44 -32.07
N PRO A 566 -70.53 -8.33 -32.24
CA PRO A 566 -69.98 -7.09 -32.78
C PRO A 566 -68.89 -6.48 -31.88
N SER A 567 -68.86 -6.81 -30.59
CA SER A 567 -67.82 -6.32 -29.67
C SER A 567 -66.46 -6.98 -29.90
N LEU A 568 -66.45 -8.22 -30.41
CA LEU A 568 -65.24 -8.96 -30.75
C LEU A 568 -64.83 -8.77 -32.22
N GLN A 569 -65.74 -8.34 -33.07
CA GLN A 569 -65.51 -8.18 -34.51
C GLN A 569 -64.95 -6.80 -34.92
N THR A 570 -64.63 -5.93 -33.97
CA THR A 570 -64.04 -4.62 -34.26
C THR A 570 -62.66 -4.77 -34.92
N ASP A 571 -62.31 -3.81 -35.79
CA ASP A 571 -60.99 -3.80 -36.45
C ASP A 571 -59.85 -3.69 -35.43
N GLU A 572 -60.09 -3.02 -34.30
CA GLU A 572 -59.14 -2.91 -33.20
C GLU A 572 -58.82 -4.28 -32.58
N VAL A 573 -59.82 -5.11 -32.30
CA VAL A 573 -59.61 -6.45 -31.73
C VAL A 573 -58.89 -7.36 -32.74
N LYS A 574 -59.27 -7.29 -34.03
CA LYS A 574 -58.60 -8.06 -35.09
C LYS A 574 -57.14 -7.65 -35.27
N LEU A 575 -56.86 -6.34 -35.26
CA LEU A 575 -55.50 -5.81 -35.36
C LEU A 575 -54.67 -6.19 -34.13
N PHE A 576 -55.27 -6.12 -32.93
CA PHE A 576 -54.64 -6.55 -31.69
C PHE A 576 -54.23 -8.03 -31.74
N VAL A 577 -55.13 -8.93 -32.16
CA VAL A 577 -54.82 -10.36 -32.27
C VAL A 577 -53.77 -10.63 -33.33
N ALA A 578 -53.86 -10.00 -34.51
CA ALA A 578 -52.86 -10.15 -35.57
C ALA A 578 -51.47 -9.67 -35.12
N LYS A 579 -51.41 -8.56 -34.38
CA LYS A 579 -50.17 -8.07 -33.77
C LYS A 579 -49.64 -9.05 -32.73
N ALA A 580 -50.48 -9.53 -31.82
CA ALA A 580 -50.09 -10.46 -30.77
C ALA A 580 -49.57 -11.81 -31.34
N VAL A 581 -50.11 -12.29 -32.46
CA VAL A 581 -49.59 -13.48 -33.17
C VAL A 581 -48.20 -13.23 -33.75
N ARG A 582 -47.95 -12.04 -34.32
CA ARG A 582 -46.63 -11.67 -34.84
C ARG A 582 -45.61 -11.54 -33.71
N ASP A 583 -45.96 -10.79 -32.67
CA ASP A 583 -45.13 -10.61 -31.49
C ASP A 583 -44.80 -11.98 -30.85
N LEU A 584 -45.75 -12.91 -30.82
CA LEU A 584 -45.52 -14.29 -30.37
C LEU A 584 -44.49 -15.02 -31.23
N ALA A 585 -44.59 -14.94 -32.56
CA ALA A 585 -43.64 -15.59 -33.47
C ALA A 585 -42.22 -15.03 -33.31
N GLU A 586 -42.09 -13.71 -33.16
CA GLU A 586 -40.80 -13.05 -32.88
C GLU A 586 -40.22 -13.51 -31.54
N MET A 587 -41.05 -13.60 -30.48
CA MET A 587 -40.61 -14.13 -29.18
C MET A 587 -40.16 -15.60 -29.27
N GLU A 588 -40.83 -16.43 -30.08
CA GLU A 588 -40.43 -17.83 -30.29
C GLU A 588 -39.07 -17.94 -30.96
N GLU A 589 -38.79 -17.10 -31.95
CA GLU A 589 -37.49 -17.04 -32.63
C GLU A 589 -36.37 -16.61 -31.66
N VAL A 590 -36.62 -15.57 -30.86
CA VAL A 590 -35.66 -15.08 -29.86
C VAL A 590 -35.38 -16.14 -28.79
N VAL A 591 -36.41 -16.82 -28.27
CA VAL A 591 -36.24 -17.89 -27.27
C VAL A 591 -35.51 -19.10 -27.86
N ALA A 592 -35.78 -19.47 -29.11
CA ALA A 592 -35.08 -20.54 -29.80
C ALA A 592 -33.59 -20.21 -30.01
N GLY A 593 -33.28 -18.98 -30.44
CA GLY A 593 -31.90 -18.51 -30.63
C GLY A 593 -31.10 -18.39 -29.32
N ALA A 594 -31.76 -18.05 -28.21
CA ALA A 594 -31.13 -17.96 -26.89
C ALA A 594 -30.91 -19.34 -26.21
N CYS A 595 -31.45 -20.42 -26.79
CA CYS A 595 -31.37 -21.77 -26.25
C CYS A 595 -30.82 -22.77 -27.31
N PRO A 596 -29.61 -22.59 -27.86
CA PRO A 596 -29.04 -23.61 -28.73
C PRO A 596 -28.92 -24.93 -27.95
N GLU A 597 -29.39 -26.03 -28.57
CA GLU A 597 -29.40 -27.39 -28.01
C GLU A 597 -28.02 -27.93 -27.64
#